data_AF-A0A2H0DQA8-F1
#
_entry.id   AF-A0A2H0DQA8-F1
#
_cell.length_a   1.000
_cell.length_b   1.000
_cell.length_c   1.000
_cell.angle_alpha   90.00
_cell.angle_beta   90.00
_cell.angle_gamma   90.00
#
_symmetry.space_group_name_H-M   'P 1'
#
loop_
_entity.id
_entity.type
_entity.pdbx_description
1 polymer ?
#
loop_
_entity_poly.entity_id
_entity_poly.type
_entity_poly.pdbx_seq_one_letter_code
_entity_poly.pdbx_strand_id
1 'polypeptide(L)'
;KQPDDLTIFAGIDLAIGKRSRNAYFAYAVIGVDLKTGDVCVIDGYKGRIPFNEQLKAAKRIHRHHHPRLIVPEANAYQAAFTESLRTDPDTRRLPLRPHNTQGDKHARLRGLAPLFEVGAIRLPRSDAAWVEQLEEELLGFPDGTLDLMDALWLALQGVEMQRVEPRISFAEDL
;
A
#
# COMPACT_ATOMS: atom_id res chain seq x y z
N LYS A 1 5.47 -22.17 1.60
CA LYS A 1 6.07 -21.65 2.86
C LYS A 1 6.21 -20.14 2.68
N GLN A 2 5.61 -19.32 3.55
CA GLN A 2 5.98 -17.90 3.58
C GLN A 2 7.47 -17.83 4.00
N PRO A 3 8.31 -17.03 3.32
CA PRO A 3 9.71 -16.84 3.73
C PRO A 3 9.78 -16.35 5.17
N ASP A 4 10.78 -16.83 5.92
CA ASP A 4 10.91 -16.55 7.36
C ASP A 4 11.30 -15.09 7.66
N ASP A 5 11.68 -14.28 6.65
CA ASP A 5 12.04 -12.86 6.78
C ASP A 5 11.46 -12.01 5.63
N LEU A 6 10.17 -11.66 5.72
CA LEU A 6 9.55 -10.71 4.78
C LEU A 6 9.70 -9.28 5.27
N THR A 7 10.13 -8.37 4.39
CA THR A 7 10.07 -6.93 4.66
C THR A 7 8.70 -6.40 4.28
N ILE A 8 8.03 -5.75 5.22
CA ILE A 8 6.63 -5.36 5.05
C ILE A 8 6.51 -3.92 4.54
N PHE A 9 5.63 -3.71 3.57
CA PHE A 9 5.24 -2.39 3.05
C PHE A 9 3.73 -2.28 3.02
N ALA A 10 3.23 -1.05 3.11
CA ALA A 10 1.81 -0.79 2.94
C ALA A 10 1.58 0.40 2.01
N GLY A 11 0.54 0.32 1.19
CA GLY A 11 0.04 1.41 0.37
C GLY A 11 -1.38 1.77 0.78
N ILE A 12 -1.72 3.07 0.74
CA ILE A 12 -3.04 3.58 1.12
C ILE A 12 -3.57 4.48 0.01
N ASP A 13 -4.69 4.08 -0.60
CA ASP A 13 -5.49 4.90 -1.51
C ASP A 13 -6.63 5.59 -0.73
N LEU A 14 -6.65 6.93 -0.76
CA LEU A 14 -7.48 7.74 0.13
C LEU A 14 -8.77 8.19 -0.55
N ALA A 15 -9.91 7.96 0.11
CA ALA A 15 -11.18 8.54 -0.31
C ALA A 15 -11.27 10.03 0.06
N ILE A 16 -11.41 10.91 -0.94
CA ILE A 16 -11.45 12.37 -0.75
C ILE A 16 -12.88 12.91 -0.59
N GLY A 17 -13.07 13.88 0.32
CA GLY A 17 -14.18 14.87 0.28
C GLY A 17 -15.23 14.80 1.42
N LYS A 18 -15.89 15.94 1.70
CA LYS A 18 -17.00 16.06 2.69
C LYS A 18 -18.28 15.29 2.29
N ARG A 19 -18.36 14.80 1.04
CA ARG A 19 -19.45 14.00 0.47
C ARG A 19 -18.94 12.64 -0.04
N SER A 20 -17.92 12.06 0.59
CA SER A 20 -17.23 10.82 0.18
C SER A 20 -18.08 9.54 0.19
N ARG A 21 -19.42 9.62 0.17
CA ARG A 21 -20.29 8.43 0.10
C ARG A 21 -20.03 7.55 -1.13
N ASN A 22 -19.39 8.08 -2.17
CA ASN A 22 -19.16 7.33 -3.41
C ASN A 22 -17.70 6.90 -3.63
N ALA A 23 -16.72 7.46 -2.92
CA ALA A 23 -15.31 7.11 -3.08
C ALA A 23 -14.91 5.98 -2.12
N TYR A 24 -14.18 4.99 -2.63
CA TYR A 24 -13.62 3.93 -1.79
C TYR A 24 -12.27 4.39 -1.22
N PHE A 25 -12.06 4.02 0.03
CA PHE A 25 -10.74 3.99 0.64
C PHE A 25 -10.23 2.55 0.50
N ALA A 26 -8.95 2.41 0.19
CA ALA A 26 -8.31 1.11 0.15
C ALA A 26 -6.91 1.12 0.78
N TYR A 27 -6.52 -0.01 1.33
CA TYR A 27 -5.11 -0.28 1.62
C TYR A 27 -4.75 -1.70 1.17
N ALA A 28 -3.46 -1.88 0.90
CA ALA A 28 -2.84 -3.18 0.72
C ALA A 28 -1.56 -3.24 1.54
N VAL A 29 -1.31 -4.39 2.17
CA VAL A 29 -0.07 -4.69 2.87
C VAL A 29 0.60 -5.84 2.15
N ILE A 30 1.89 -5.67 1.85
CA ILE A 30 2.70 -6.67 1.16
C ILE A 30 3.88 -7.07 2.03
N GLY A 31 4.24 -8.35 1.96
CA GLY A 31 5.52 -8.85 2.42
C GLY A 31 6.42 -9.15 1.22
N VAL A 32 7.65 -8.63 1.27
CA VAL A 32 8.63 -8.75 0.18
C VAL A 32 9.80 -9.61 0.66
N ASP A 33 10.11 -10.66 -0.09
CA ASP A 33 11.37 -11.37 0.07
C ASP A 33 12.47 -10.56 -0.60
N LEU A 34 13.35 -9.94 0.18
CA LEU A 34 14.41 -9.09 -0.36
C LEU A 34 15.48 -9.86 -1.15
N LYS A 35 15.55 -11.20 -1.03
CA LYS A 35 16.52 -12.03 -1.76
C LYS A 35 16.03 -12.32 -3.17
N THR A 36 14.74 -12.63 -3.32
CA THR A 36 14.15 -13.01 -4.61
C THR A 36 13.43 -11.84 -5.31
N GLY A 37 12.97 -10.86 -4.54
CA GLY A 37 12.07 -9.81 -5.01
C GLY A 37 10.61 -10.23 -5.06
N ASP A 38 10.28 -11.46 -4.64
CA ASP A 38 8.92 -11.95 -4.62
C ASP A 38 8.06 -11.19 -3.60
N VAL A 39 6.81 -10.96 -3.98
CA VAL A 39 5.83 -10.21 -3.21
C VAL A 39 4.64 -11.11 -2.87
N CYS A 40 4.28 -11.13 -1.59
CA CYS A 40 3.03 -11.70 -1.11
C CYS A 40 2.13 -10.58 -0.61
N VAL A 41 0.90 -10.49 -1.09
CA VAL A 41 -0.13 -9.63 -0.48
C VAL A 41 -0.60 -10.34 0.79
N ILE A 42 -0.57 -9.67 1.94
CA ILE A 42 -0.81 -10.30 3.25
C ILE A 42 -2.01 -9.72 4.00
N ASP A 43 -2.43 -8.51 3.67
CA ASP A 43 -3.64 -7.88 4.21
C ASP A 43 -4.15 -6.83 3.23
N GLY A 44 -5.44 -6.54 3.30
CA GLY A 44 -6.09 -5.58 2.42
C GLY A 44 -7.44 -5.14 2.97
N TYR A 45 -7.93 -4.02 2.46
CA TYR A 45 -9.26 -3.53 2.75
C TYR A 45 -9.71 -2.61 1.64
N LYS A 46 -10.98 -2.72 1.24
CA LYS A 46 -11.68 -1.74 0.41
C LYS A 46 -13.03 -1.42 1.03
N GLY A 47 -13.32 -0.14 1.19
CA GLY A 47 -14.60 0.27 1.77
C GLY A 47 -14.82 1.76 1.82
N ARG A 48 -16.08 2.15 2.02
CA ARG A 48 -16.47 3.54 2.21
C ARG A 48 -16.43 3.85 3.69
N ILE A 49 -15.36 4.52 4.11
CA ILE A 49 -15.17 4.89 5.52
C ILE A 49 -14.90 6.38 5.68
N PRO A 50 -15.40 6.99 6.77
CA PRO A 50 -15.14 8.39 7.05
C PRO A 50 -13.66 8.63 7.36
N PHE A 51 -13.23 9.88 7.22
CA PHE A 51 -11.82 10.29 7.33
C PHE A 51 -11.14 9.82 8.63
N ASN A 52 -11.83 9.88 9.77
CA ASN A 52 -11.29 9.41 11.06
C ASN A 52 -11.01 7.90 11.08
N GLU A 53 -11.83 7.10 10.40
CA GLU A 53 -11.60 5.66 10.26
C GLU A 53 -10.43 5.35 9.33
N GLN A 54 -10.18 6.20 8.33
CA GLN A 54 -8.97 6.10 7.49
C GLN A 54 -7.70 6.32 8.34
N LEU A 55 -7.69 7.33 9.24
CA LEU A 55 -6.56 7.55 10.16
C LEU A 55 -6.34 6.35 11.09
N LYS A 56 -7.43 5.78 11.62
CA LYS A 56 -7.38 4.56 12.43
C LYS A 56 -6.86 3.36 11.63
N ALA A 57 -7.17 3.27 10.34
CA ALA A 57 -6.65 2.22 9.48
C ALA A 57 -5.12 2.29 9.37
N ALA A 58 -4.52 3.47 9.18
CA ALA A 58 -3.07 3.63 9.18
C ALA A 58 -2.42 3.18 10.51
N LYS A 59 -3.04 3.54 11.65
CA LYS A 59 -2.59 3.07 12.98
C LYS A 59 -2.72 1.56 13.14
N ARG A 60 -3.78 0.96 12.58
CA ARG A 60 -4.02 -0.50 12.60
C ARG A 60 -2.97 -1.24 11.77
N ILE A 61 -2.70 -0.77 10.55
CA ILE A 61 -1.65 -1.33 9.68
C ILE A 61 -0.32 -1.39 10.43
N HIS A 62 0.09 -0.27 11.04
CA HIS A 62 1.36 -0.24 11.76
C HIS A 62 1.42 -1.19 12.95
N ARG A 63 0.32 -1.26 13.73
CA ARG A 63 0.25 -2.09 14.93
C ARG A 63 0.31 -3.59 14.65
N HIS A 64 -0.28 -4.04 13.54
CA HIS A 64 -0.34 -5.47 13.22
C HIS A 64 0.83 -5.94 12.38
N HIS A 65 1.35 -5.08 11.49
CA HIS A 65 2.28 -5.51 10.44
C HIS A 65 3.65 -4.87 10.52
N HIS A 66 3.84 -3.84 11.36
CA HIS A 66 5.11 -3.12 11.51
C HIS A 66 5.83 -2.82 10.18
N PRO A 67 5.15 -2.19 9.21
CA PRO A 67 5.72 -1.96 7.88
C PRO A 67 6.95 -1.05 7.97
N ARG A 68 7.93 -1.34 7.11
CA ARG A 68 9.12 -0.51 6.90
C ARG A 68 8.72 0.88 6.38
N LEU A 69 7.74 0.93 5.48
CA LEU A 69 7.13 2.17 4.97
C LEU A 69 5.63 1.99 4.76
N ILE A 70 4.88 3.05 5.06
CA ILE A 70 3.48 3.23 4.70
C ILE A 70 3.43 4.36 3.67
N VAL A 71 2.87 4.07 2.50
CA VAL A 71 2.84 4.95 1.33
C VAL A 71 1.41 5.40 1.08
N PRO A 72 0.95 6.49 1.72
CA PRO A 72 -0.32 7.10 1.36
C PRO A 72 -0.20 7.82 0.01
N GLU A 73 -1.28 7.78 -0.78
CA GLU A 73 -1.40 8.67 -1.93
C GLU A 73 -1.29 10.14 -1.47
N ALA A 74 -0.55 10.93 -2.24
CA ALA A 74 -0.43 12.37 -2.06
C ALA A 74 -0.92 13.11 -3.30
N ASN A 75 -2.17 13.55 -3.28
CA ASN A 75 -2.64 14.65 -4.11
C ASN A 75 -2.91 15.89 -3.22
N ALA A 76 -3.16 17.05 -3.84
CA ALA A 76 -3.28 18.33 -3.14
C ALA A 76 -4.31 18.32 -1.99
N TYR A 77 -5.35 17.47 -2.07
CA TYR A 77 -6.37 17.34 -1.03
C TYR A 77 -5.99 16.36 0.10
N GLN A 78 -5.01 15.47 -0.13
CA GLN A 78 -4.63 14.40 0.81
C GLN A 78 -3.54 14.83 1.82
N ALA A 79 -3.03 16.06 1.74
CA ALA A 79 -2.10 16.63 2.71
C ALA A 79 -2.63 16.56 4.16
N ALA A 80 -3.94 16.80 4.34
CA ALA A 80 -4.60 16.76 5.65
C ALA A 80 -4.50 15.39 6.34
N PHE A 81 -4.52 14.28 5.58
CA PHE A 81 -4.38 12.94 6.14
C PHE A 81 -3.00 12.75 6.79
N THR A 82 -1.95 13.06 6.02
CA THR A 82 -0.58 12.91 6.48
C THR A 82 -0.27 13.88 7.63
N GLU A 83 -0.76 15.12 7.55
CA GLU A 83 -0.59 16.12 8.61
C GLU A 83 -1.29 15.69 9.91
N SER A 84 -2.52 15.16 9.82
CA SER A 84 -3.25 14.63 10.98
C SER A 84 -2.46 13.52 11.68
N LEU A 85 -1.88 12.59 10.91
CA LEU A 85 -1.06 11.52 11.50
C LEU A 85 0.26 12.04 12.10
N ARG A 86 0.88 13.06 11.50
CA ARG A 86 2.15 13.65 11.98
C ARG A 86 1.99 14.50 13.23
N THR A 87 0.82 15.09 13.44
CA THR A 87 0.51 15.96 14.59
C THR A 87 -0.04 15.19 15.79
N ASP A 88 -0.66 14.03 15.57
CA ASP A 88 -1.13 13.15 16.65
C ASP A 88 0.06 12.45 17.37
N PRO A 89 0.17 12.55 18.71
CA PRO A 89 1.24 11.94 19.49
C PRO A 89 1.44 10.44 19.29
N ASP A 90 0.36 9.70 19.01
CA ASP A 90 0.38 8.24 18.84
C ASP A 90 0.83 7.80 17.44
N THR A 91 0.68 8.66 16.44
CA THR A 91 0.98 8.33 15.04
C THR A 91 2.09 9.15 14.43
N ARG A 92 2.63 10.16 15.13
CA ARG A 92 3.71 11.02 14.62
C ARG A 92 5.01 10.28 14.25
N ARG A 93 5.18 9.06 14.74
CA ARG A 93 6.34 8.18 14.45
C ARG A 93 6.05 7.12 13.40
N LEU A 94 4.86 7.12 12.79
CA LEU A 94 4.56 6.20 11.69
C LEU A 94 5.54 6.46 10.52
N PRO A 95 6.05 5.41 9.86
CA PRO A 95 6.98 5.53 8.74
C PRO A 95 6.25 5.94 7.46
N LEU A 96 5.66 7.14 7.45
CA LEU A 96 4.85 7.67 6.35
C LEU A 96 5.73 8.29 5.27
N ARG A 97 5.65 7.78 4.05
CA ARG A 97 6.27 8.39 2.87
C ARG A 97 5.22 8.58 1.78
N PRO A 98 4.55 9.74 1.74
CA PRO A 98 3.50 9.98 0.76
C PRO A 98 4.05 9.97 -0.67
N HIS A 99 3.26 9.47 -1.61
CA HIS A 99 3.64 9.39 -3.02
C HIS A 99 2.66 10.13 -3.93
N ASN A 100 3.19 11.06 -4.74
CA ASN A 100 2.39 11.75 -5.74
C ASN A 100 2.15 10.85 -6.94
N THR A 101 0.92 10.47 -7.16
CA THR A 101 0.50 9.73 -8.34
C THR A 101 0.41 10.71 -9.51
N GLN A 102 1.16 10.44 -10.58
CA GLN A 102 1.15 11.25 -11.80
C GLN A 102 0.87 10.35 -12.99
N GLY A 103 0.26 10.93 -14.04
CA GLY A 103 -0.06 10.21 -15.27
C GLY A 103 -1.37 9.41 -15.19
N ASP A 104 -1.60 8.59 -16.21
CA ASP A 104 -2.82 7.80 -16.35
C ASP A 104 -2.82 6.58 -15.41
N LYS A 105 -3.85 6.46 -14.57
CA LYS A 105 -4.01 5.37 -13.58
C LYS A 105 -3.97 4.00 -14.27
N HIS A 106 -4.64 3.83 -15.39
CA HIS A 106 -4.64 2.55 -16.13
C HIS A 106 -3.25 2.24 -16.67
N ALA A 107 -2.53 3.20 -17.23
CA ALA A 107 -1.17 3.02 -17.73
C ALA A 107 -0.21 2.56 -16.64
N ARG A 108 -0.32 3.16 -15.46
CA ARG A 108 0.48 2.80 -14.28
C ARG A 108 0.15 1.40 -13.78
N LEU A 109 -1.13 1.05 -13.69
CA LEU A 109 -1.58 -0.26 -13.21
C LEU A 109 -1.33 -1.39 -14.22
N ARG A 110 -1.29 -1.09 -15.53
CA ARG A 110 -0.86 -2.06 -16.56
C ARG A 110 0.53 -2.65 -16.26
N GLY A 111 1.40 -1.89 -15.60
CA GLY A 111 2.72 -2.37 -15.18
C GLY A 111 2.68 -3.53 -14.17
N LEU A 112 1.54 -3.80 -13.52
CA LEU A 112 1.40 -4.93 -12.60
C LEU A 112 1.18 -6.26 -13.33
N ALA A 113 0.61 -6.26 -14.54
CA ALA A 113 0.24 -7.48 -15.23
C ALA A 113 1.40 -8.45 -15.43
N PRO A 114 2.59 -8.02 -15.92
CA PRO A 114 3.74 -8.93 -16.05
C PRO A 114 4.18 -9.56 -14.74
N LEU A 115 4.03 -8.85 -13.61
CA LEU A 115 4.42 -9.34 -12.28
C LEU A 115 3.48 -10.45 -11.79
N PHE A 116 2.19 -10.36 -12.13
CA PHE A 116 1.23 -11.43 -11.87
C PHE A 116 1.43 -12.62 -12.80
N GLU A 117 1.67 -12.38 -14.09
CA GLU A 117 1.88 -13.43 -15.10
C GLU A 117 3.04 -14.38 -14.73
N VAL A 118 4.14 -13.83 -14.21
CA VAL A 118 5.32 -14.62 -13.80
C VAL A 118 5.24 -15.13 -12.35
N GLY A 119 4.16 -14.82 -11.62
CA GLY A 119 3.97 -15.23 -10.24
C GLY A 119 4.87 -14.52 -9.21
N ALA A 120 5.41 -13.35 -9.58
CA ALA A 120 6.22 -12.50 -8.69
C ALA A 120 5.36 -11.80 -7.63
N ILE A 121 4.09 -11.52 -7.92
CA ILE A 121 3.10 -11.09 -6.92
C ILE A 121 2.11 -12.23 -6.69
N ARG A 122 1.90 -12.59 -5.42
CA ARG A 122 1.01 -13.68 -5.03
C ARG A 122 -0.03 -13.20 -4.01
N LEU A 123 -1.28 -13.58 -4.24
CA LEU A 123 -2.36 -13.44 -3.27
C LEU A 123 -2.41 -14.67 -2.36
N PRO A 124 -2.90 -14.52 -1.11
CA PRO A 124 -3.11 -15.66 -0.24
C PRO A 124 -4.36 -16.43 -0.70
N ARG A 125 -4.36 -17.75 -0.53
CA ARG A 125 -5.61 -18.52 -0.59
C ARG A 125 -6.38 -18.27 0.71
N SER A 126 -7.39 -17.41 0.67
CA SER A 126 -8.15 -16.98 1.84
C SER A 126 -9.54 -16.50 1.44
N ASP A 127 -10.53 -16.75 2.30
CA ASP A 127 -11.91 -16.27 2.15
C ASP A 127 -12.09 -14.82 2.65
N ALA A 128 -10.99 -14.08 2.84
CA ALA A 128 -11.07 -12.68 3.23
C ALA A 128 -11.64 -11.85 2.07
N ALA A 129 -12.66 -11.03 2.35
CA ALA A 129 -13.37 -10.27 1.32
C ALA A 129 -12.46 -9.39 0.43
N TRP A 130 -11.34 -8.88 0.97
CA TRP A 130 -10.40 -8.08 0.19
C TRP A 130 -9.66 -8.89 -0.89
N VAL A 131 -9.51 -10.21 -0.70
CA VAL A 131 -8.86 -11.10 -1.68
C VAL A 131 -9.76 -11.25 -2.90
N GLU A 132 -11.04 -11.58 -2.67
CA GLU A 132 -12.06 -11.65 -3.72
C GLU A 132 -12.19 -10.30 -4.43
N GLN A 133 -12.27 -9.20 -3.68
CA GLN A 133 -12.33 -7.86 -4.27
C GLN A 133 -11.10 -7.51 -5.11
N LEU A 134 -9.89 -7.90 -4.69
CA LEU A 134 -8.68 -7.65 -5.48
C LEU A 134 -8.64 -8.54 -6.73
N GLU A 135 -9.09 -9.80 -6.62
CA GLU A 135 -9.23 -10.71 -7.76
C GLU A 135 -10.23 -10.15 -8.79
N GLU A 136 -11.38 -9.65 -8.34
CA GLU A 136 -12.36 -8.97 -9.19
C GLU A 136 -11.77 -7.75 -9.91
N GLU A 137 -10.98 -6.91 -9.21
CA GLU A 137 -10.31 -5.76 -9.86
C GLU A 137 -9.28 -6.20 -10.90
N LEU A 138 -8.51 -7.25 -10.60
CA LEU A 138 -7.50 -7.80 -11.52
C LEU A 138 -8.14 -8.41 -12.77
N LEU A 139 -9.23 -9.16 -12.62
CA LEU A 139 -9.96 -9.79 -13.72
C LEU A 139 -10.81 -8.79 -14.53
N GLY A 140 -11.30 -7.75 -13.87
CA GLY A 140 -12.11 -6.69 -14.48
C GLY A 140 -11.29 -5.66 -15.25
N PHE A 141 -9.99 -5.55 -14.99
CA PHE A 141 -9.11 -4.56 -15.60
C PHE A 141 -9.13 -4.62 -17.14
N PRO A 142 -9.25 -3.47 -17.85
CA PRO A 142 -9.16 -2.09 -17.37
C PRO A 142 -10.48 -1.48 -16.87
N ASP A 143 -11.56 -2.24 -16.84
CA ASP A 143 -12.87 -1.76 -16.42
C ASP A 143 -13.08 -1.93 -14.90
N GLY A 144 -14.08 -1.24 -14.34
CA GLY A 144 -14.46 -1.38 -12.92
C GLY A 144 -13.68 -0.48 -11.95
N THR A 145 -13.76 -0.80 -10.65
CA THR A 145 -13.00 -0.11 -9.60
C THR A 145 -11.57 -0.62 -9.57
N LEU A 146 -10.62 0.20 -9.13
CA LEU A 146 -9.19 -0.12 -9.17
C LEU A 146 -8.49 0.35 -7.88
N ASP A 147 -9.23 0.40 -6.77
CA ASP A 147 -8.78 1.04 -5.53
C ASP A 147 -7.82 0.12 -4.75
N LEU A 148 -8.06 -1.21 -4.74
CA LEU A 148 -7.12 -2.18 -4.17
C LEU A 148 -5.88 -2.33 -5.05
N MET A 149 -6.04 -2.33 -6.37
CA MET A 149 -4.91 -2.33 -7.30
C MET A 149 -4.03 -1.09 -7.13
N ASP A 150 -4.62 0.09 -6.94
CA ASP A 150 -3.87 1.32 -6.66
C ASP A 150 -3.16 1.26 -5.30
N ALA A 151 -3.83 0.77 -4.27
CA ALA A 151 -3.21 0.57 -2.96
C ALA A 151 -2.04 -0.43 -3.02
N LEU A 152 -2.18 -1.52 -3.77
CA LEU A 152 -1.11 -2.48 -4.03
C LEU A 152 0.05 -1.83 -4.78
N TRP A 153 -0.24 -1.05 -5.82
CA TRP A 153 0.79 -0.32 -6.56
C TRP A 153 1.55 0.66 -5.67
N LEU A 154 0.86 1.39 -4.78
CA LEU A 154 1.50 2.29 -3.81
C LEU A 154 2.40 1.53 -2.83
N ALA A 155 1.99 0.34 -2.38
CA ALA A 155 2.83 -0.50 -1.52
C ALA A 155 4.13 -0.91 -2.24
N LEU A 156 4.04 -1.26 -3.53
CA LEU A 156 5.19 -1.57 -4.39
C LEU A 156 6.11 -0.36 -4.60
N GLN A 157 5.57 0.87 -4.68
CA GLN A 157 6.42 2.07 -4.70
C GLN A 157 7.24 2.22 -3.42
N GLY A 158 6.73 1.77 -2.28
CA GLY A 158 7.49 1.72 -1.03
C GLY A 158 8.76 0.89 -1.14
N VAL A 159 8.72 -0.21 -1.90
CA VAL A 159 9.87 -1.08 -2.16
C VAL A 159 10.93 -0.33 -2.98
N GLU A 160 10.51 0.31 -4.06
CA GLU A 160 11.41 1.09 -4.92
C GLU A 160 12.04 2.27 -4.18
N MET A 161 11.26 2.96 -3.35
CA MET A 161 11.75 4.05 -2.49
C MET A 161 12.81 3.59 -1.48
N GLN A 162 12.73 2.35 -1.00
CA GLN A 162 13.74 1.78 -0.11
C GLN A 162 15.04 1.47 -0.88
N ARG A 163 14.94 0.93 -2.10
CA ARG A 163 16.12 0.60 -2.93
C ARG A 163 16.99 1.82 -3.25
N VAL A 164 16.38 3.01 -3.31
CA VAL A 164 17.06 4.28 -3.58
C VAL A 164 17.73 4.88 -2.34
N GLU A 165 17.45 4.41 -1.12
CA GLU A 165 18.16 4.87 0.08
C GLU A 165 19.59 4.31 0.12
N PRO A 166 20.65 5.14 0.04
CA PRO A 166 22.01 4.66 0.23
C PRO A 166 22.17 4.17 1.67
N ARG A 167 22.55 2.90 1.84
CA ARG A 167 23.06 2.40 3.12
C ARG A 167 24.46 2.99 3.31
N ILE A 168 24.58 4.02 4.14
CA ILE A 168 25.88 4.49 4.62
C ILE A 168 26.30 3.55 5.76
N SER A 169 27.35 2.78 5.53
CA SER A 169 28.00 1.94 6.54
C SER A 169 29.43 2.47 6.72
N PHE A 170 29.87 2.66 7.96
CA PHE A 170 31.22 3.09 8.26
C PHE A 170 32.11 1.85 8.49
N ALA A 171 33.37 1.92 8.05
CA ALA A 171 34.31 0.79 8.10
C ALA A 171 34.65 0.33 9.54
N GLU A 172 34.27 1.11 10.55
CA GLU A 172 34.52 0.85 11.97
C GLU A 172 33.46 -0.10 12.60
N ASP A 173 32.38 -0.41 11.88
CA ASP A 173 31.29 -1.31 12.32
C ASP A 173 31.45 -2.76 11.79
N LEU A 174 32.64 -3.15 11.32
CA LEU A 174 32.98 -4.50 10.83
C LEU A 174 33.98 -5.22 11.74
#